data_AF-G3N8K2-F1
#
_entry.id   AF-G3N8K2-F1
#
_cell.length_a   1.000
_cell.length_b   1.000
_cell.length_c   1.000
_cell.angle_alpha   90.00
_cell.angle_beta   90.00
_cell.angle_gamma   90.00
#
_symmetry.space_group_name_H-M   'P 1'
#
loop_
_entity.id
_entity.type
_entity.pdbx_description
1 polymer ?
#
loop_
_entity_poly.entity_id
_entity_poly.type
_entity_poly.pdbx_seq_one_letter_code
_entity_poly.pdbx_strand_id
1 'polypeptide(L)'
;VAEWNTSGYMTAGLLLEAVKVSPLIEKVSDHKDFKKLLRTRTNVLVLYTNTASSGDSHLKLLSDVAQAVKGQGTIAWVNCGDPEGRKLCKKVKVDPGSRRGGAELLHYKDGTFHTEYNRPATFKSMVAFLKDPSGPSLWEENPEAKDVVHIETEKDFRKLLKREERPVLLMFYAPWCGVCKRMQPIFQQAATGPRGKYVLAGMNVHPAEFDGLKQEFNVKGYPTFCLSSQTTPEGPRPPQPKTPEVPWPETDSQVFHLTDEGFDSFLEEHPAALVMFYAPWCGHCKKMKPEYDEAARVLNRSPGVVAAVDSTLQKAVSERFKISGFPTVKYFERGEDKYTLPHLRSKDKIIEFMHNPEAPPPPERSWEDQPSSVSHLGLEDFREALKKKKHALVMFYAPWCPHCKNAVPHFSTAAEVFRDDRKIVYAAVDCTRGQNQELCKQEGVEGYPTFNHYNYGKFVEKYNGDRGETGFIGFMRSLRGRDQEKVVKRKEEL
;
A
#
# COMPACT_ATOMS: atom_id res chain seq x y z
N VAL A 1 -44.13 74.41 32.69
CA VAL A 1 -43.14 75.50 32.58
C VAL A 1 -41.90 75.05 33.34
N ALA A 2 -40.75 75.20 32.69
CA ALA A 2 -39.37 74.88 33.06
C ALA A 2 -39.03 74.51 34.52
N GLU A 3 -38.12 73.55 34.70
CA GLU A 3 -36.70 73.89 34.96
C GLU A 3 -35.76 72.68 34.84
N TRP A 4 -34.58 72.99 34.30
CA TRP A 4 -33.39 72.17 34.10
C TRP A 4 -32.44 72.35 35.28
N ASN A 5 -31.71 71.31 35.70
CA ASN A 5 -30.29 71.32 36.14
C ASN A 5 -29.92 70.01 36.86
N THR A 6 -28.73 69.42 36.80
CA THR A 6 -27.62 69.36 35.84
C THR A 6 -26.71 68.22 36.35
N SER A 7 -26.01 67.58 35.41
CA SER A 7 -24.68 66.98 35.57
C SER A 7 -24.46 65.73 36.44
N GLY A 8 -23.78 64.73 35.86
CA GLY A 8 -23.17 63.64 36.60
C GLY A 8 -22.85 62.40 35.77
N TYR A 9 -21.71 62.40 35.09
CA TYR A 9 -21.10 61.24 34.45
C TYR A 9 -21.04 60.03 35.41
N MET A 10 -21.63 58.89 35.01
CA MET A 10 -21.23 57.58 35.54
C MET A 10 -20.82 56.67 34.39
N THR A 11 -19.55 56.30 34.44
CA THR A 11 -18.86 55.32 33.62
C THR A 11 -19.63 54.01 33.55
N ALA A 12 -20.19 53.67 32.38
CA ALA A 12 -20.57 52.31 32.06
C ALA A 12 -19.29 51.51 31.76
N GLY A 13 -18.71 50.91 32.79
CA GLY A 13 -17.71 49.87 32.63
C GLY A 13 -18.33 48.71 31.86
N LEU A 14 -17.90 48.51 30.61
CA LEU A 14 -18.12 47.25 29.90
C LEU A 14 -17.41 46.15 30.70
N LEU A 15 -18.18 45.39 31.46
CA LEU A 15 -17.79 44.06 31.91
C LEU A 15 -17.58 43.20 30.66
N LEU A 16 -16.31 43.04 30.28
CA LEU A 16 -15.86 42.01 29.34
C LEU A 16 -16.26 40.66 29.91
N GLU A 17 -17.26 40.01 29.31
CA GLU A 17 -17.58 38.61 29.58
C GLU A 17 -16.32 37.77 29.37
N ALA A 18 -15.84 37.13 30.42
CA ALA A 18 -14.70 36.22 30.33
C ALA A 18 -15.12 35.02 29.47
N VAL A 19 -14.38 34.77 28.38
CA VAL A 19 -14.58 33.59 27.53
C VAL A 19 -14.55 32.33 28.40
N LYS A 20 -15.70 31.64 28.47
CA LYS A 20 -15.91 30.48 29.33
C LYS A 20 -15.32 29.25 28.65
N VAL A 21 -14.04 29.00 28.88
CA VAL A 21 -13.33 27.86 28.31
C VAL A 21 -13.74 26.57 29.02
N SER A 22 -14.00 25.51 28.25
CA SER A 22 -14.35 24.19 28.75
C SER A 22 -13.30 23.66 29.73
N PRO A 23 -13.70 23.00 30.84
CA PRO A 23 -12.74 22.40 31.78
C PRO A 23 -11.91 21.26 31.15
N LEU A 24 -12.27 20.80 29.95
CA LEU A 24 -11.52 19.81 29.19
C LEU A 24 -10.32 20.41 28.44
N ILE A 25 -10.22 21.74 28.36
CA ILE A 25 -9.12 22.45 27.72
C ILE A 25 -8.22 23.04 28.81
N GLU A 26 -6.96 22.64 28.81
CA GLU A 26 -5.97 23.12 29.77
C GLU A 26 -5.55 24.54 29.41
N LYS A 27 -5.98 25.53 30.20
CA LYS A 27 -5.53 26.92 30.03
C LYS A 27 -4.11 27.07 30.58
N VAL A 28 -3.19 27.55 29.76
CA VAL A 28 -1.79 27.75 30.15
C VAL A 28 -1.37 29.18 29.86
N SER A 29 -0.85 29.88 30.88
CA SER A 29 -0.39 31.27 30.76
C SER A 29 1.07 31.47 31.16
N ASP A 30 1.71 30.50 31.83
CA ASP A 30 3.11 30.59 32.25
C ASP A 30 3.99 29.47 31.66
N HIS A 31 5.29 29.76 31.64
CA HIS A 31 6.29 28.87 31.03
C HIS A 31 6.59 27.61 31.84
N LYS A 32 6.39 27.64 33.16
CA LYS A 32 6.66 26.47 34.01
C LYS A 32 5.55 25.43 33.83
N ASP A 33 4.30 25.87 33.82
CA ASP A 33 3.16 24.99 33.62
C ASP A 33 3.10 24.47 32.18
N PHE A 34 3.49 25.30 31.19
CA PHE A 34 3.64 24.82 29.81
C PHE A 34 4.67 23.68 29.71
N LYS A 35 5.86 23.85 30.31
CA LYS A 35 6.87 22.78 30.36
C LYS A 35 6.38 21.55 31.13
N LYS A 36 5.65 21.76 32.23
CA LYS A 36 5.07 20.67 33.02
C LYS A 36 4.08 19.87 32.19
N LEU A 37 3.16 20.54 31.48
CA LEU A 37 2.19 19.93 30.59
C LEU A 37 2.87 19.07 29.52
N LEU A 38 3.86 19.63 28.81
CA LEU A 38 4.59 18.91 27.77
C LEU A 38 5.42 17.73 28.33
N ARG A 39 5.85 17.78 29.60
CA ARG A 39 6.55 16.67 30.26
C ARG A 39 5.60 15.56 30.72
N THR A 40 4.38 15.90 31.14
CA THR A 40 3.41 14.92 31.69
C THR A 40 2.47 14.35 30.65
N ARG A 41 2.32 15.01 29.49
CA ARG A 41 1.44 14.59 28.40
C ARG A 41 2.27 14.44 27.12
N THR A 42 2.19 13.26 26.51
CA THR A 42 2.97 12.89 25.32
C THR A 42 2.35 13.32 24.00
N ASN A 43 1.08 13.74 24.01
CA ASN A 43 0.30 14.11 22.82
C ASN A 43 -0.54 15.34 23.16
N VAL A 44 -0.08 16.52 22.73
CA VAL A 44 -0.66 17.81 23.14
C VAL A 44 -0.89 18.69 21.91
N LEU A 45 -2.14 19.08 21.67
CA LEU A 45 -2.50 20.10 20.69
C LEU A 45 -2.77 21.41 21.42
N VAL A 46 -2.04 22.47 21.05
CA VAL A 46 -2.08 23.77 21.71
C VAL A 46 -2.64 24.81 20.74
N LEU A 47 -3.74 25.45 21.13
CA LEU A 47 -4.28 26.62 20.46
C LEU A 47 -3.63 27.88 21.03
N TYR A 48 -2.96 28.66 20.19
CA TYR A 48 -2.46 29.99 20.50
C TYR A 48 -3.37 31.04 19.89
N THR A 49 -3.78 32.04 20.66
CA THR A 49 -4.68 33.11 20.19
C THR A 49 -4.10 34.48 20.49
N ASN A 50 -4.32 35.46 19.62
CA ASN A 50 -3.86 36.84 19.84
C ASN A 50 -4.77 37.61 20.81
N THR A 51 -6.05 37.24 20.88
CA THR A 51 -7.02 37.71 21.88
C THR A 51 -7.84 36.54 22.39
N ALA A 52 -8.57 36.74 23.50
CA ALA A 52 -9.50 35.74 24.01
C ALA A 52 -10.58 35.37 22.97
N SER A 53 -11.11 36.38 22.27
CA SER A 53 -12.19 36.23 21.28
C SER A 53 -11.74 35.64 19.94
N SER A 54 -10.48 35.82 19.54
CA SER A 54 -9.95 35.27 18.26
C SER A 54 -9.97 33.73 18.21
N GLY A 55 -10.11 33.07 19.36
CA GLY A 55 -10.19 31.61 19.47
C GLY A 55 -11.59 31.03 19.59
N ASP A 56 -12.66 31.82 19.72
CA ASP A 56 -13.96 31.33 20.21
C ASP A 56 -14.52 30.16 19.38
N SER A 57 -14.42 30.25 18.04
CA SER A 57 -14.86 29.19 17.14
C SER A 57 -14.04 27.90 17.31
N HIS A 58 -12.73 28.02 17.48
CA HIS A 58 -11.83 26.90 17.73
C HIS A 58 -12.06 26.31 19.12
N LEU A 59 -12.23 27.12 20.16
CA LEU A 59 -12.40 26.67 21.54
C LEU A 59 -13.67 25.83 21.71
N LYS A 60 -14.77 26.19 21.04
CA LYS A 60 -15.99 25.39 21.03
C LYS A 60 -15.75 24.01 20.40
N LEU A 61 -15.15 23.98 19.21
CA LEU A 61 -14.83 22.74 18.51
C LEU A 61 -13.86 21.87 19.33
N LEU A 62 -12.81 22.47 19.86
CA LEU A 62 -11.78 21.80 20.64
C LEU A 62 -12.33 21.21 21.94
N SER A 63 -13.39 21.79 22.53
CA SER A 63 -14.06 21.19 23.68
C SER A 63 -14.62 19.81 23.32
N ASP A 64 -15.30 19.69 22.17
CA ASP A 64 -15.86 18.42 21.71
C ASP A 64 -14.73 17.44 21.36
N VAL A 65 -13.68 17.91 20.70
CA VAL A 65 -12.50 17.09 20.36
C VAL A 65 -11.82 16.57 21.63
N ALA A 66 -11.64 17.42 22.65
CA ALA A 66 -11.02 17.05 23.93
C ALA A 66 -11.80 15.93 24.63
N GLN A 67 -13.13 15.98 24.55
CA GLN A 67 -13.99 14.91 25.07
C GLN A 67 -13.80 13.59 24.30
N ALA A 68 -13.69 13.65 22.98
CA ALA A 68 -13.57 12.47 22.11
C ALA A 68 -12.19 11.79 22.18
N VAL A 69 -11.14 12.55 22.46
CA VAL A 69 -9.75 12.05 22.57
C VAL A 69 -9.29 11.88 24.01
N LYS A 70 -10.24 11.88 24.97
CA LYS A 70 -9.93 11.75 26.40
C LYS A 70 -9.08 10.50 26.66
N GLY A 71 -7.89 10.70 27.21
CA GLY A 71 -6.92 9.63 27.48
C GLY A 71 -5.99 9.29 26.31
N GLN A 72 -6.21 9.85 25.12
CA GLN A 72 -5.37 9.66 23.93
C GLN A 72 -4.60 10.93 23.53
N GLY A 73 -5.20 12.10 23.75
CA GLY A 73 -4.60 13.41 23.51
C GLY A 73 -5.02 14.43 24.55
N THR A 74 -4.26 15.52 24.65
CA THR A 74 -4.56 16.66 25.52
C THR A 74 -4.70 17.91 24.67
N ILE A 75 -5.70 18.75 24.99
CA ILE A 75 -5.87 20.04 24.32
C ILE A 75 -5.58 21.14 25.31
N ALA A 76 -4.76 22.10 24.89
CA ALA A 76 -4.42 23.26 25.70
C ALA A 76 -4.66 24.56 24.93
N TRP A 77 -4.82 25.64 25.66
CA TRP A 77 -5.01 26.97 25.11
C TRP A 77 -4.12 28.00 25.78
N VAL A 78 -3.49 28.84 24.95
CA VAL A 78 -2.62 29.95 25.36
C VAL A 78 -3.15 31.23 24.71
N ASN A 79 -3.47 32.21 25.54
CA ASN A 79 -3.86 33.55 25.08
C ASN A 79 -2.62 34.47 25.04
N CYS A 80 -2.03 34.68 23.86
CA CYS A 80 -0.87 35.56 23.68
C CYS A 80 -1.20 37.05 23.85
N GLY A 81 -2.48 37.41 23.94
CA GLY A 81 -2.93 38.79 24.14
C GLY A 81 -2.71 39.31 25.55
N ASP A 82 -2.73 38.45 26.56
CA ASP A 82 -2.54 38.84 27.96
C ASP A 82 -1.04 38.91 28.36
N PRO A 83 -0.68 39.64 29.44
CA PRO A 83 0.74 39.90 29.76
C PRO A 83 1.58 38.65 30.00
N GLU A 84 1.02 37.63 30.65
CA GLU A 84 1.74 36.39 30.97
C GLU A 84 1.84 35.46 29.76
N GLY A 85 0.74 35.25 29.04
CA GLY A 85 0.70 34.49 27.79
C GLY A 85 1.60 35.11 26.73
N ARG A 86 1.69 36.43 26.64
CA ARG A 86 2.64 37.11 25.73
C ARG A 86 4.10 36.77 26.02
N LYS A 87 4.48 36.65 27.31
CA LYS A 87 5.84 36.20 27.69
C LYS A 87 6.06 34.75 27.28
N LEU A 88 5.06 33.89 27.46
CA LEU A 88 5.11 32.50 27.02
C LEU A 88 5.27 32.40 25.50
N CYS A 89 4.40 33.05 24.72
CA CYS A 89 4.43 33.01 23.25
C CYS A 89 5.76 33.53 22.69
N LYS A 90 6.34 34.59 23.28
CA LYS A 90 7.71 35.04 22.94
C LYS A 90 8.77 33.98 23.20
N LYS A 91 8.70 33.24 24.31
CA LYS A 91 9.68 32.17 24.64
C LYS A 91 9.56 30.97 23.70
N VAL A 92 8.35 30.61 23.31
CA VAL A 92 8.10 29.50 22.36
C VAL A 92 8.16 29.94 20.90
N LYS A 93 8.40 31.24 20.63
CA LYS A 93 8.51 31.85 19.29
C LYS A 93 7.24 31.70 18.44
N VAL A 94 6.07 31.91 19.06
CA VAL A 94 4.77 31.83 18.40
C VAL A 94 4.15 33.22 18.33
N ASP A 95 3.64 33.60 17.16
CA ASP A 95 2.97 34.88 16.92
C ASP A 95 1.63 34.67 16.16
N PRO A 96 0.54 34.40 16.89
CA PRO A 96 -0.76 34.15 16.25
C PRO A 96 -1.33 35.41 15.58
N GLY A 97 -0.84 36.61 15.89
CA GLY A 97 -1.25 37.86 15.24
C GLY A 97 -0.82 37.95 13.78
N SER A 98 0.22 37.21 13.40
CA SER A 98 0.69 37.12 12.01
C SER A 98 -0.16 36.19 11.13
N ARG A 99 -1.02 35.36 11.72
CA ARG A 99 -1.87 34.38 11.03
C ARG A 99 -3.26 34.97 10.73
N ARG A 100 -3.85 34.59 9.58
CA ARG A 100 -5.24 34.96 9.26
C ARG A 100 -6.19 34.41 10.33
N GLY A 101 -6.91 35.31 11.00
CA GLY A 101 -7.84 34.96 12.08
C GLY A 101 -7.26 35.08 13.49
N GLY A 102 -5.98 35.45 13.65
CA GLY A 102 -5.40 35.71 14.96
C GLY A 102 -5.23 34.48 15.85
N ALA A 103 -5.19 33.28 15.27
CA ALA A 103 -5.06 32.02 15.98
C ALA A 103 -4.17 31.02 15.23
N GLU A 104 -3.48 30.16 15.97
CA GLU A 104 -2.55 29.15 15.45
C GLU A 104 -2.62 27.87 16.28
N LEU A 105 -2.61 26.70 15.64
CA LEU A 105 -2.66 25.39 16.29
C LEU A 105 -1.34 24.66 16.10
N LEU A 106 -0.66 24.35 17.20
CA LEU A 106 0.61 23.65 17.19
C LEU A 106 0.51 22.36 17.97
N HIS A 107 1.09 21.29 17.43
CA HIS A 107 1.12 19.99 18.07
C HIS A 107 2.51 19.70 18.66
N TYR A 108 2.51 19.19 19.87
CA TYR A 108 3.69 18.76 20.60
C TYR A 108 3.57 17.27 20.91
N LYS A 109 4.67 16.54 20.68
CA LYS A 109 4.78 15.11 20.92
C LYS A 109 6.00 14.82 21.79
N ASP A 110 5.82 14.01 22.82
CA ASP A 110 6.90 13.57 23.72
C ASP A 110 7.76 14.74 24.27
N GLY A 111 7.09 15.83 24.64
CA GLY A 111 7.73 17.02 25.21
C GLY A 111 8.37 17.99 24.22
N THR A 112 8.31 17.69 22.92
CA THR A 112 8.94 18.51 21.86
C THR A 112 7.93 18.96 20.81
N PHE A 113 8.26 20.02 20.08
CA PHE A 113 7.45 20.46 18.95
C PHE A 113 7.44 19.36 17.87
N HIS A 114 6.25 19.00 17.40
CA HIS A 114 6.08 17.97 16.37
C HIS A 114 5.74 18.59 15.01
N THR A 115 4.63 19.34 14.94
CA THR A 115 4.16 19.94 13.69
C THR A 115 3.16 21.06 13.95
N GLU A 116 3.03 21.98 12.99
CA GLU A 116 1.85 22.84 12.89
C GLU A 116 0.64 22.00 12.46
N TYR A 117 -0.54 22.30 12.98
CA TYR A 117 -1.78 21.67 12.50
C TYR A 117 -2.21 22.36 11.20
N ASN A 118 -2.01 21.68 10.08
CA ASN A 118 -2.23 22.19 8.74
C ASN A 118 -3.41 21.51 8.02
N ARG A 119 -4.30 20.84 8.77
CA ARG A 119 -5.49 20.16 8.24
C ARG A 119 -6.74 21.03 8.41
N PRO A 120 -7.88 20.69 7.77
CA PRO A 120 -9.14 21.37 8.03
C PRO A 120 -9.48 21.40 9.52
N ALA A 121 -9.92 22.55 10.03
CA ALA A 121 -10.31 22.70 11.43
C ALA A 121 -11.72 22.11 11.66
N THR A 122 -11.85 20.80 11.53
CA THR A 122 -13.10 20.05 11.74
C THR A 122 -12.93 19.02 12.85
N PHE A 123 -14.03 18.62 13.48
CA PHE A 123 -14.03 17.65 14.57
C PHE A 123 -13.34 16.34 14.16
N LYS A 124 -13.73 15.81 12.99
CA LYS A 124 -13.21 14.55 12.44
C LYS A 124 -11.70 14.63 12.18
N SER A 125 -11.25 15.72 11.55
CA SER A 125 -9.84 15.92 11.22
C SER A 125 -8.96 16.00 12.46
N MET A 126 -9.40 16.79 13.45
CA MET A 126 -8.67 16.98 14.71
C MET A 126 -8.65 15.70 15.56
N VAL A 127 -9.77 14.96 15.65
CA VAL A 127 -9.82 13.68 16.36
C VAL A 127 -8.93 12.65 15.68
N ALA A 128 -8.98 12.53 14.36
CA ALA A 128 -8.12 11.60 13.61
C ALA A 128 -6.64 11.93 13.80
N PHE A 129 -6.28 13.21 13.68
CA PHE A 129 -4.92 13.68 13.93
C PHE A 129 -4.45 13.38 15.36
N LEU A 130 -5.26 13.65 16.38
CA LEU A 130 -4.87 13.37 17.78
C LEU A 130 -4.80 11.87 18.09
N LYS A 131 -5.53 11.01 17.38
CA LYS A 131 -5.41 9.55 17.53
C LYS A 131 -4.16 9.00 16.87
N ASP A 132 -3.74 9.58 15.75
CA ASP A 132 -2.52 9.22 15.02
C ASP A 132 -1.83 10.47 14.45
N PRO A 133 -1.03 11.20 15.24
CA PRO A 133 -0.42 12.46 14.80
C PRO A 133 0.57 12.31 13.66
N SER A 134 1.14 11.10 13.50
CA SER A 134 2.08 10.76 12.43
C SER A 134 1.38 10.12 11.23
N GLY A 135 0.08 9.84 11.33
CA GLY A 135 -0.75 9.31 10.26
C GLY A 135 -1.03 10.33 9.15
N PRO A 136 -1.39 9.89 7.94
CA PRO A 136 -1.75 10.80 6.86
C PRO A 136 -3.05 11.58 7.17
N SER A 137 -3.33 12.61 6.37
CA SER A 137 -4.65 13.25 6.33
C SER A 137 -5.73 12.27 5.90
N LEU A 138 -6.98 12.58 6.26
CA LEU A 138 -8.11 11.79 5.80
C LEU A 138 -8.28 11.99 4.28
N TRP A 139 -8.85 10.99 3.59
CA TRP A 139 -8.91 11.02 2.14
C TRP A 139 -9.87 12.11 1.63
N GLU A 140 -10.97 12.30 2.35
CA GLU A 140 -11.97 13.35 2.15
C GLU A 140 -11.41 14.77 2.35
N GLU A 141 -10.25 14.92 3.01
CA GLU A 141 -9.58 16.21 3.19
C GLU A 141 -8.74 16.60 1.98
N ASN A 142 -8.47 15.67 1.05
CA ASN A 142 -7.69 15.97 -0.14
C ASN A 142 -8.53 16.79 -1.14
N PRO A 143 -8.11 18.02 -1.51
CA PRO A 143 -8.84 18.86 -2.47
C PRO A 143 -9.05 18.20 -3.84
N GLU A 144 -8.16 17.30 -4.25
CA GLU A 144 -8.24 16.53 -5.50
C GLU A 144 -9.30 15.43 -5.43
N ALA A 145 -9.77 15.07 -4.23
CA ALA A 145 -10.80 14.05 -4.00
C ALA A 145 -12.24 14.57 -4.06
N LYS A 146 -12.46 15.82 -4.48
CA LYS A 146 -13.78 16.47 -4.46
C LYS A 146 -14.84 15.79 -5.32
N ASP A 147 -14.44 15.09 -6.38
CA ASP A 147 -15.34 14.39 -7.30
C ASP A 147 -15.66 12.96 -6.82
N VAL A 148 -15.00 12.49 -5.75
CA VAL A 148 -15.30 11.20 -5.10
C VAL A 148 -16.35 11.42 -4.01
N VAL A 149 -17.39 10.59 -4.01
CA VAL A 149 -18.39 10.60 -2.94
C VAL A 149 -17.82 9.90 -1.70
N HIS A 150 -17.54 10.65 -0.64
CA HIS A 150 -17.04 10.09 0.62
C HIS A 150 -18.22 9.70 1.51
N ILE A 151 -18.27 8.42 1.87
CA ILE A 151 -19.34 7.84 2.67
C ILE A 151 -18.82 7.62 4.10
N GLU A 152 -19.51 8.22 5.06
CA GLU A 152 -19.11 8.14 6.48
C GLU A 152 -19.96 7.17 7.29
N THR A 153 -21.22 6.96 6.91
CA THR A 153 -22.15 6.13 7.67
C THR A 153 -22.80 5.08 6.79
N GLU A 154 -23.23 3.98 7.40
CA GLU A 154 -24.02 2.96 6.70
C GLU A 154 -25.35 3.53 6.17
N LYS A 155 -25.92 4.52 6.87
CA LYS A 155 -27.14 5.21 6.41
C LYS A 155 -26.91 5.96 5.10
N ASP A 156 -25.81 6.70 4.99
CA ASP A 156 -25.45 7.43 3.78
C ASP A 156 -25.07 6.47 2.66
N PHE A 157 -24.38 5.38 2.99
CA PHE A 157 -24.10 4.28 2.08
C PHE A 157 -25.40 3.76 1.44
N ARG A 158 -26.35 3.29 2.25
CA ARG A 158 -27.63 2.76 1.78
C ARG A 158 -28.45 3.81 1.05
N LYS A 159 -28.38 5.09 1.46
CA LYS A 159 -29.07 6.20 0.78
C LYS A 159 -28.49 6.47 -0.61
N LEU A 160 -27.16 6.43 -0.76
CA LEU A 160 -26.49 6.60 -2.04
C LEU A 160 -26.93 5.50 -3.01
N LEU A 161 -26.86 4.23 -2.59
CA LEU A 161 -27.24 3.10 -3.44
C LEU A 161 -28.72 3.14 -3.86
N LYS A 162 -29.60 3.69 -3.03
CA LYS A 162 -31.04 3.83 -3.35
C LYS A 162 -31.36 5.00 -4.29
N ARG A 163 -30.58 6.09 -4.22
CA ARG A 163 -30.90 7.34 -4.93
C ARG A 163 -30.13 7.52 -6.22
N GLU A 164 -28.95 6.94 -6.33
CA GLU A 164 -28.06 7.17 -7.45
C GLU A 164 -28.38 6.22 -8.60
N GLU A 165 -29.10 6.71 -9.61
CA GLU A 165 -29.54 5.94 -10.78
C GLU A 165 -28.36 5.44 -11.64
N ARG A 166 -27.23 6.16 -11.59
CA ARG A 166 -26.00 5.74 -12.28
C ARG A 166 -25.31 4.61 -11.51
N PRO A 167 -24.59 3.70 -12.19
CA PRO A 167 -23.88 2.66 -11.46
C PRO A 167 -22.78 3.25 -10.57
N VAL A 168 -22.76 2.83 -9.31
CA VAL A 168 -21.82 3.33 -8.29
C VAL A 168 -20.64 2.35 -8.17
N LEU A 169 -19.43 2.79 -8.49
CA LEU A 169 -18.19 2.08 -8.18
C LEU A 169 -17.70 2.53 -6.80
N LEU A 170 -17.80 1.64 -5.83
CA LEU A 170 -17.42 1.86 -4.45
C LEU A 170 -16.04 1.27 -4.16
N MET A 171 -15.21 2.00 -3.43
CA MET A 171 -13.96 1.51 -2.85
C MET A 171 -14.07 1.45 -1.32
N PHE A 172 -14.12 0.24 -0.79
CA PHE A 172 -13.94 -0.02 0.64
C PHE A 172 -12.46 -0.01 0.99
N TYR A 173 -12.06 0.87 1.91
CA TYR A 173 -10.67 1.05 2.30
C TYR A 173 -10.48 1.10 3.81
N ALA A 174 -9.22 1.06 4.22
CA ALA A 174 -8.77 1.31 5.59
C ALA A 174 -7.67 2.39 5.60
N PRO A 175 -7.59 3.28 6.60
CA PRO A 175 -6.61 4.37 6.61
C PRO A 175 -5.14 3.91 6.67
N TRP A 176 -4.89 2.72 7.23
CA TRP A 176 -3.56 2.12 7.34
C TRP A 176 -3.16 1.30 6.10
N CYS A 177 -4.08 1.06 5.16
CA CYS A 177 -3.85 0.23 3.99
C CYS A 177 -2.97 0.94 2.94
N GLY A 178 -1.73 0.47 2.76
CA GLY A 178 -0.79 1.06 1.81
C GLY A 178 -1.22 0.96 0.34
N VAL A 179 -1.85 -0.15 -0.06
CA VAL A 179 -2.40 -0.32 -1.42
C VAL A 179 -3.52 0.68 -1.68
N CYS A 180 -4.40 0.89 -0.69
CA CYS A 180 -5.49 1.85 -0.77
C CYS A 180 -4.96 3.26 -1.04
N LYS A 181 -3.94 3.70 -0.29
CA LYS A 181 -3.29 5.01 -0.49
C LYS A 181 -2.71 5.18 -1.89
N ARG A 182 -2.09 4.13 -2.45
CA ARG A 182 -1.58 4.17 -3.83
C ARG A 182 -2.69 4.21 -4.88
N MET A 183 -3.85 3.62 -4.58
CA MET A 183 -5.02 3.63 -5.48
C MET A 183 -5.80 4.93 -5.42
N GLN A 184 -5.76 5.67 -4.31
CA GLN A 184 -6.53 6.91 -4.12
C GLN A 184 -6.32 7.93 -5.26
N PRO A 185 -5.09 8.30 -5.68
CA PRO A 185 -4.88 9.23 -6.79
C PRO A 185 -5.51 8.77 -8.12
N ILE A 186 -5.39 7.47 -8.43
CA ILE A 186 -5.96 6.88 -9.64
C ILE A 186 -7.49 6.91 -9.57
N PHE A 187 -8.05 6.59 -8.40
CA PHE A 187 -9.49 6.59 -8.16
C PHE A 187 -10.09 7.99 -8.22
N GLN A 188 -9.38 9.00 -7.69
CA GLN A 188 -9.75 10.41 -7.81
C GLN A 188 -9.73 10.87 -9.27
N GLN A 189 -8.65 10.57 -10.00
CA GLN A 189 -8.54 10.90 -11.41
C GLN A 189 -9.66 10.25 -12.24
N ALA A 190 -10.02 9.00 -11.92
CA ALA A 190 -11.13 8.31 -12.55
C ALA A 190 -12.49 8.95 -12.24
N ALA A 191 -12.66 9.53 -11.05
CA ALA A 191 -13.88 10.25 -10.66
C ALA A 191 -14.03 11.58 -11.42
N THR A 192 -12.90 12.23 -11.73
CA THR A 192 -12.86 13.46 -12.55
C THR A 192 -12.96 13.20 -14.06
N GLY A 193 -12.77 11.94 -14.51
CA GLY A 193 -12.87 11.49 -15.91
C GLY A 193 -14.25 11.68 -16.56
N PRO A 194 -14.51 11.18 -17.79
CA PRO A 194 -15.68 11.56 -18.60
C PRO A 194 -16.99 11.44 -17.81
N ARG A 195 -17.47 12.62 -17.41
CA ARG A 195 -18.58 12.80 -16.47
C ARG A 195 -19.84 12.17 -17.04
N GLY A 196 -20.46 11.28 -16.27
CA GLY A 196 -21.86 10.90 -16.48
C GLY A 196 -22.16 9.40 -16.54
N LYS A 197 -21.17 8.51 -16.70
CA LYS A 197 -21.43 7.07 -16.81
C LYS A 197 -21.47 6.32 -15.48
N TYR A 198 -20.69 6.76 -14.48
CA TYR A 198 -20.54 6.09 -13.19
C TYR A 198 -20.36 7.12 -12.07
N VAL A 199 -20.67 6.72 -10.84
CA VAL A 199 -20.34 7.48 -9.62
C VAL A 199 -19.28 6.73 -8.84
N LEU A 200 -18.19 7.42 -8.50
CA LEU A 200 -17.13 6.82 -7.70
C LEU A 200 -17.30 7.24 -6.24
N ALA A 201 -17.32 6.25 -5.35
CA ALA A 201 -17.53 6.46 -3.93
C ALA A 201 -16.47 5.75 -3.08
N GLY A 202 -16.10 6.36 -1.96
CA GLY A 202 -15.11 5.86 -1.03
C GLY A 202 -15.69 5.69 0.36
N MET A 203 -15.47 4.54 0.99
CA MET A 203 -15.92 4.31 2.37
C MET A 203 -14.84 3.63 3.21
N ASN A 204 -14.51 4.26 4.36
CA ASN A 204 -13.65 3.65 5.36
C ASN A 204 -14.47 2.64 6.17
N VAL A 205 -14.22 1.34 5.97
CA VAL A 205 -14.90 0.26 6.70
C VAL A 205 -13.99 -0.45 7.70
N HIS A 206 -12.86 0.16 8.04
CA HIS A 206 -11.99 -0.34 9.10
C HIS A 206 -12.68 -0.41 10.48
N PRO A 207 -13.44 0.62 10.92
CA PRO A 207 -14.14 0.58 12.21
C PRO A 207 -15.06 -0.64 12.36
N ALA A 208 -15.15 -1.16 13.60
CA ALA A 208 -15.93 -2.36 13.93
C ALA A 208 -17.45 -2.18 13.70
N GLU A 209 -17.95 -0.94 13.75
CA GLU A 209 -19.34 -0.63 13.42
C GLU A 209 -19.74 -1.04 12.00
N PHE A 210 -18.77 -1.23 11.09
CA PHE A 210 -18.99 -1.70 9.72
C PHE A 210 -18.74 -3.21 9.54
N ASP A 211 -18.63 -4.00 10.60
CA ASP A 211 -18.44 -5.45 10.51
C ASP A 211 -19.58 -6.14 9.76
N GLY A 212 -20.83 -5.72 9.99
CA GLY A 212 -21.99 -6.21 9.25
C GLY A 212 -21.89 -5.89 7.76
N LEU A 213 -21.48 -4.68 7.41
CA LEU A 213 -21.29 -4.26 6.03
C LEU A 213 -20.13 -5.03 5.36
N LYS A 214 -19.03 -5.27 6.07
CA LYS A 214 -17.90 -6.09 5.59
C LYS A 214 -18.34 -7.51 5.30
N GLN A 215 -19.21 -8.10 6.12
CA GLN A 215 -19.78 -9.43 5.86
C GLN A 215 -20.76 -9.40 4.68
N GLU A 216 -21.70 -8.45 4.65
CA GLU A 216 -22.70 -8.27 3.59
C GLU A 216 -22.03 -8.15 2.21
N PHE A 217 -20.95 -7.38 2.12
CA PHE A 217 -20.20 -7.16 0.87
C PHE A 217 -18.95 -8.05 0.73
N ASN A 218 -18.77 -9.03 1.62
CA ASN A 218 -17.65 -9.99 1.60
C ASN A 218 -16.26 -9.33 1.49
N VAL A 219 -16.03 -8.26 2.24
CA VAL A 219 -14.78 -7.50 2.31
C VAL A 219 -13.75 -8.29 3.13
N LYS A 220 -12.92 -9.06 2.43
CA LYS A 220 -11.84 -9.89 3.03
C LYS A 220 -10.48 -9.19 3.08
N GLY A 221 -10.35 -8.02 2.44
CA GLY A 221 -9.09 -7.28 2.34
C GLY A 221 -9.30 -5.87 1.80
N TYR A 222 -8.25 -5.06 1.86
CA TYR A 222 -8.31 -3.65 1.44
C TYR A 222 -7.29 -3.36 0.32
N PRO A 223 -7.65 -2.57 -0.71
CA PRO A 223 -9.01 -2.10 -0.99
C PRO A 223 -9.89 -3.23 -1.56
N THR A 224 -11.20 -3.14 -1.33
CA THR A 224 -12.21 -3.95 -2.04
C THR A 224 -13.07 -3.03 -2.88
N PHE A 225 -13.33 -3.38 -4.14
CA PHE A 225 -14.18 -2.60 -5.04
C PHE A 225 -15.53 -3.29 -5.25
N CYS A 226 -16.62 -2.53 -5.23
CA CYS A 226 -17.98 -3.02 -5.48
C CYS A 226 -18.68 -2.14 -6.53
N LEU A 227 -19.40 -2.73 -7.47
CA LEU A 227 -20.20 -2.01 -8.45
C LEU A 227 -21.69 -2.22 -8.15
N SER A 228 -22.44 -1.14 -7.94
CA SER A 228 -23.89 -1.17 -7.74
C SER A 228 -24.59 -0.73 -9.02
N SER A 229 -25.24 -1.64 -9.76
CA SER A 229 -26.12 -1.31 -10.89
C SER A 229 -27.58 -1.38 -10.46
N GLN A 230 -28.36 -0.30 -10.61
CA GLN A 230 -29.78 -0.30 -10.27
C GLN A 230 -30.64 -1.08 -11.28
N THR A 231 -31.44 -2.01 -10.76
CA THR A 231 -32.89 -2.12 -11.02
C THR A 231 -33.55 -2.48 -9.67
N THR A 232 -34.67 -1.82 -9.35
CA THR A 232 -35.40 -1.81 -8.04
C THR A 232 -36.12 -3.15 -7.72
N PRO A 233 -36.89 -3.28 -6.60
CA PRO A 233 -36.50 -3.33 -5.20
C PRO A 233 -36.97 -4.66 -4.55
N GLU A 234 -36.07 -5.60 -4.36
CA GLU A 234 -36.20 -6.61 -3.30
C GLU A 234 -35.17 -6.24 -2.24
N GLY A 235 -35.53 -6.31 -0.95
CA GLY A 235 -34.58 -6.11 0.15
C GLY A 235 -33.34 -7.00 -0.03
N PRO A 236 -32.23 -6.77 0.70
CA PRO A 236 -31.10 -7.69 0.63
C PRO A 236 -31.60 -9.06 1.07
N ARG A 237 -31.92 -9.90 0.09
CA ARG A 237 -32.19 -11.30 0.32
C ARG A 237 -30.88 -11.89 0.83
N PRO A 238 -30.93 -12.80 1.84
CA PRO A 238 -29.75 -13.58 2.20
C PRO A 238 -29.10 -14.06 0.91
N PRO A 239 -27.75 -13.99 0.81
CA PRO A 239 -27.02 -14.02 -0.45
C PRO A 239 -27.64 -15.07 -1.35
N GLN A 240 -28.31 -14.64 -2.42
CA GLN A 240 -28.74 -15.63 -3.38
C GLN A 240 -27.45 -16.25 -3.91
N PRO A 241 -27.38 -17.59 -3.96
CA PRO A 241 -26.23 -18.28 -4.48
C PRO A 241 -25.91 -17.62 -5.81
N LYS A 242 -24.61 -17.38 -6.07
CA LYS A 242 -24.11 -17.21 -7.45
C LYS A 242 -25.00 -18.14 -8.29
N THR A 243 -25.68 -17.63 -9.32
CA THR A 243 -26.31 -18.51 -10.32
C THR A 243 -25.36 -19.68 -10.46
N PRO A 244 -25.73 -20.93 -10.07
CA PRO A 244 -24.76 -21.98 -9.89
C PRO A 244 -23.84 -21.90 -11.10
N GLU A 245 -22.59 -21.47 -10.88
CA GLU A 245 -21.62 -21.36 -11.96
C GLU A 245 -21.54 -22.82 -12.33
N VAL A 246 -22.26 -23.19 -13.40
CA VAL A 246 -22.56 -24.57 -13.75
C VAL A 246 -21.22 -25.27 -13.56
N PRO A 247 -21.12 -26.18 -12.56
CA PRO A 247 -19.87 -26.81 -12.22
C PRO A 247 -19.18 -27.14 -13.52
N TRP A 248 -17.89 -26.81 -13.67
CA TRP A 248 -17.21 -27.01 -14.96
C TRP A 248 -17.49 -28.40 -15.59
N PRO A 249 -17.63 -29.51 -14.81
CA PRO A 249 -18.11 -30.79 -15.33
C PRO A 249 -19.49 -30.83 -16.00
N GLU A 250 -20.39 -29.91 -15.64
CA GLU A 250 -21.77 -29.78 -16.13
C GLU A 250 -21.87 -28.78 -17.31
N THR A 251 -20.75 -28.21 -17.75
CA THR A 251 -20.69 -27.35 -18.95
C THR A 251 -20.51 -28.20 -20.21
N ASP A 252 -20.86 -27.65 -21.39
CA ASP A 252 -20.62 -28.28 -22.69
C ASP A 252 -19.12 -28.19 -23.07
N SER A 253 -18.26 -28.81 -22.26
CA SER A 253 -16.81 -28.88 -22.46
C SER A 253 -16.40 -30.28 -22.91
N GLN A 254 -15.36 -30.35 -23.75
CA GLN A 254 -14.72 -31.61 -24.15
C GLN A 254 -13.58 -32.02 -23.19
N VAL A 255 -13.46 -31.34 -22.04
CA VAL A 255 -12.50 -31.66 -20.99
C VAL A 255 -13.06 -32.78 -20.11
N PHE A 256 -12.28 -33.85 -19.93
CA PHE A 256 -12.66 -34.94 -19.04
C PHE A 256 -12.46 -34.54 -17.58
N HIS A 257 -13.48 -34.69 -16.74
CA HIS A 257 -13.39 -34.40 -15.32
C HIS A 257 -13.14 -35.66 -14.51
N LEU A 258 -11.95 -35.77 -13.91
CA LEU A 258 -11.52 -36.98 -13.20
C LEU A 258 -11.78 -36.86 -11.70
N THR A 259 -12.09 -38.00 -11.09
CA THR A 259 -12.25 -38.16 -9.63
C THR A 259 -11.11 -39.00 -9.05
N ASP A 260 -10.99 -39.04 -7.72
CA ASP A 260 -10.03 -39.86 -7.01
C ASP A 260 -10.17 -41.36 -7.41
N GLU A 261 -11.38 -41.84 -7.67
CA GLU A 261 -11.64 -43.25 -8.05
C GLU A 261 -11.40 -43.52 -9.54
N GLY A 262 -11.71 -42.57 -10.42
CA GLY A 262 -11.65 -42.76 -11.88
C GLY A 262 -10.32 -42.39 -12.52
N PHE A 263 -9.38 -41.82 -11.76
CA PHE A 263 -8.14 -41.26 -12.31
C PHE A 263 -7.23 -42.31 -12.95
N ASP A 264 -6.96 -43.41 -12.24
CA ASP A 264 -6.02 -44.43 -12.74
C ASP A 264 -6.60 -45.18 -13.95
N SER A 265 -7.88 -45.59 -13.89
CA SER A 265 -8.55 -46.23 -15.02
C SER A 265 -8.58 -45.33 -16.26
N PHE A 266 -8.79 -44.02 -16.07
CA PHE A 266 -8.74 -43.07 -17.17
C PHE A 266 -7.36 -43.01 -17.83
N LEU A 267 -6.27 -43.02 -17.04
CA LEU A 267 -4.91 -43.02 -17.58
C LEU A 267 -4.49 -44.35 -18.22
N GLU A 268 -5.14 -45.46 -17.85
CA GLU A 268 -4.98 -46.75 -18.52
C GLU A 268 -5.69 -46.77 -19.89
N GLU A 269 -6.89 -46.21 -19.97
CA GLU A 269 -7.67 -46.10 -21.21
C GLU A 269 -7.09 -45.06 -22.20
N HIS A 270 -6.49 -43.99 -21.66
CA HIS A 270 -5.94 -42.89 -22.45
C HIS A 270 -4.41 -42.83 -22.36
N PRO A 271 -3.68 -43.31 -23.38
CA PRO A 271 -2.22 -43.43 -23.33
C PRO A 271 -1.48 -42.09 -23.27
N ALA A 272 -2.13 -40.98 -23.58
CA ALA A 272 -1.59 -39.62 -23.43
C ALA A 272 -2.68 -38.69 -22.87
N ALA A 273 -2.43 -38.09 -21.71
CA ALA A 273 -3.39 -37.21 -21.06
C ALA A 273 -2.70 -35.96 -20.48
N LEU A 274 -3.21 -34.78 -20.81
CA LEU A 274 -2.85 -33.54 -20.14
C LEU A 274 -3.87 -33.24 -19.06
N VAL A 275 -3.44 -33.20 -17.80
CA VAL A 275 -4.34 -33.03 -16.65
C VAL A 275 -4.09 -31.68 -15.98
N MET A 276 -5.14 -30.85 -15.86
CA MET A 276 -5.15 -29.61 -15.10
C MET A 276 -5.73 -29.83 -13.70
N PHE A 277 -4.88 -29.66 -12.68
CA PHE A 277 -5.28 -29.60 -11.29
C PHE A 277 -5.67 -28.16 -10.95
N TYR A 278 -6.93 -27.95 -10.58
CA TYR A 278 -7.50 -26.62 -10.39
C TYR A 278 -8.30 -26.50 -9.09
N ALA A 279 -8.60 -25.25 -8.73
CA ALA A 279 -9.57 -24.94 -7.68
C ALA A 279 -10.63 -23.96 -8.23
N PRO A 280 -11.95 -24.16 -7.98
CA PRO A 280 -13.01 -23.32 -8.52
C PRO A 280 -12.90 -21.84 -8.16
N TRP A 281 -12.30 -21.52 -7.02
CA TRP A 281 -12.09 -20.15 -6.53
C TRP A 281 -10.80 -19.50 -7.06
N CYS A 282 -9.93 -20.25 -7.74
CA CYS A 282 -8.64 -19.71 -8.20
C CYS A 282 -8.80 -18.85 -9.47
N GLY A 283 -8.45 -17.56 -9.36
CA GLY A 283 -8.53 -16.61 -10.48
C GLY A 283 -7.68 -17.01 -11.70
N HIS A 284 -6.49 -17.57 -11.48
CA HIS A 284 -5.65 -18.08 -12.59
C HIS A 284 -6.28 -19.29 -13.28
N CYS A 285 -6.98 -20.16 -12.55
CA CYS A 285 -7.72 -21.28 -13.13
C CYS A 285 -8.89 -20.75 -13.97
N LYS A 286 -9.68 -19.82 -13.42
CA LYS A 286 -10.80 -19.19 -14.16
C LYS A 286 -10.35 -18.55 -15.47
N LYS A 287 -9.18 -17.92 -15.49
CA LYS A 287 -8.61 -17.33 -16.71
C LYS A 287 -8.15 -18.38 -17.73
N MET A 288 -7.65 -19.52 -17.26
CA MET A 288 -7.13 -20.59 -18.11
C MET A 288 -8.24 -21.50 -18.67
N LYS A 289 -9.37 -21.66 -17.97
CA LYS A 289 -10.47 -22.54 -18.38
C LYS A 289 -10.91 -22.36 -19.84
N PRO A 290 -11.20 -21.15 -20.36
CA PRO A 290 -11.65 -20.99 -21.75
C PRO A 290 -10.60 -21.44 -22.77
N GLU A 291 -9.31 -21.19 -22.51
CA GLU A 291 -8.21 -21.63 -23.36
C GLU A 291 -8.07 -23.16 -23.35
N TYR A 292 -8.33 -23.77 -22.18
CA TYR A 292 -8.27 -25.21 -21.97
C TYR A 292 -9.43 -25.95 -22.65
N ASP A 293 -10.64 -25.41 -22.54
CA ASP A 293 -11.84 -25.94 -23.21
C ASP A 293 -11.70 -25.90 -24.74
N GLU A 294 -11.22 -24.79 -25.30
CA GLU A 294 -11.01 -24.70 -26.74
C GLU A 294 -9.88 -25.62 -27.22
N ALA A 295 -8.83 -25.81 -26.42
CA ALA A 295 -7.78 -26.79 -26.73
C ALA A 295 -8.33 -28.22 -26.73
N ALA A 296 -9.15 -28.58 -25.74
CA ALA A 296 -9.80 -29.88 -25.68
C ALA A 296 -10.71 -30.13 -26.91
N ARG A 297 -11.43 -29.10 -27.38
CA ARG A 297 -12.26 -29.17 -28.59
C ARG A 297 -11.44 -29.53 -29.84
N VAL A 298 -10.23 -28.96 -29.97
CA VAL A 298 -9.34 -29.27 -31.10
C VAL A 298 -8.71 -30.66 -30.94
N LEU A 299 -8.33 -31.03 -29.72
CA LEU A 299 -7.62 -32.28 -29.42
C LEU A 299 -8.53 -33.51 -29.34
N ASN A 300 -9.85 -33.36 -29.37
CA ASN A 300 -10.83 -34.46 -29.33
C ASN A 300 -10.65 -35.52 -30.45
N ARG A 301 -9.89 -35.21 -31.51
CA ARG A 301 -9.55 -36.14 -32.60
C ARG A 301 -8.10 -36.62 -32.60
N SER A 302 -7.33 -36.23 -31.60
CA SER A 302 -5.92 -36.58 -31.42
C SER A 302 -5.79 -37.76 -30.45
N PRO A 303 -4.69 -38.52 -30.48
CA PRO A 303 -4.45 -39.61 -29.52
C PRO A 303 -4.27 -39.13 -28.07
N GLY A 304 -4.01 -37.84 -27.87
CA GLY A 304 -3.88 -37.23 -26.55
C GLY A 304 -5.14 -36.49 -26.12
N VAL A 305 -5.58 -36.74 -24.88
CA VAL A 305 -6.79 -36.13 -24.29
C VAL A 305 -6.45 -35.05 -23.28
N VAL A 306 -7.43 -34.20 -23.00
CA VAL A 306 -7.32 -33.11 -22.04
C VAL A 306 -8.31 -33.35 -20.90
N ALA A 307 -7.83 -33.31 -19.67
CA ALA A 307 -8.60 -33.64 -18.48
C ALA A 307 -8.35 -32.63 -17.35
N ALA A 308 -9.25 -32.60 -16.37
CA ALA A 308 -9.19 -31.70 -15.23
C ALA A 308 -9.57 -32.41 -13.92
N VAL A 309 -8.90 -32.02 -12.85
CA VAL A 309 -9.16 -32.50 -11.48
C VAL A 309 -9.45 -31.30 -10.60
N ASP A 310 -10.61 -31.32 -9.95
CA ASP A 310 -10.92 -30.35 -8.90
C ASP A 310 -10.21 -30.76 -7.60
N SER A 311 -9.06 -30.16 -7.33
CA SER A 311 -8.25 -30.44 -6.14
C SER A 311 -8.89 -29.97 -4.83
N THR A 312 -10.02 -29.26 -4.88
CA THR A 312 -10.80 -28.95 -3.67
C THR A 312 -11.67 -30.13 -3.24
N LEU A 313 -12.02 -31.01 -4.16
CA LEU A 313 -12.82 -32.22 -3.94
C LEU A 313 -11.96 -33.48 -3.93
N GLN A 314 -11.08 -33.63 -4.93
CA GLN A 314 -10.29 -34.84 -5.20
C GLN A 314 -8.93 -34.74 -4.50
N LYS A 315 -8.94 -35.04 -3.20
CA LYS A 315 -7.79 -34.82 -2.30
C LYS A 315 -6.71 -35.89 -2.51
N ALA A 316 -7.10 -37.15 -2.68
CA ALA A 316 -6.15 -38.26 -2.71
C ALA A 316 -5.21 -38.16 -3.93
N VAL A 317 -5.76 -37.90 -5.11
CA VAL A 317 -4.98 -37.68 -6.34
C VAL A 317 -4.11 -36.42 -6.23
N SER A 318 -4.64 -35.33 -5.65
CA SER A 318 -3.88 -34.09 -5.49
C SER A 318 -2.67 -34.25 -4.56
N GLU A 319 -2.83 -35.01 -3.48
CA GLU A 319 -1.74 -35.34 -2.55
C GLU A 319 -0.71 -36.29 -3.18
N ARG A 320 -1.18 -37.34 -3.89
CA ARG A 320 -0.32 -38.31 -4.61
C ARG A 320 0.63 -37.60 -5.58
N PHE A 321 0.14 -36.61 -6.33
CA PHE A 321 0.94 -35.85 -7.29
C PHE A 321 1.55 -34.56 -6.74
N LYS A 322 1.52 -34.36 -5.41
CA LYS A 322 2.15 -33.25 -4.70
C LYS A 322 1.73 -31.87 -5.24
N ILE A 323 0.45 -31.69 -5.50
CA ILE A 323 -0.09 -30.43 -6.02
C ILE A 323 -0.07 -29.35 -4.92
N SER A 324 0.86 -28.39 -5.04
CA SER A 324 1.05 -27.31 -4.06
C SER A 324 0.52 -25.95 -4.50
N GLY A 325 -0.05 -25.85 -5.71
CA GLY A 325 -0.54 -24.60 -6.27
C GLY A 325 -1.44 -24.78 -7.49
N PHE A 326 -2.16 -23.73 -7.86
CA PHE A 326 -3.17 -23.78 -8.92
C PHE A 326 -3.03 -22.64 -9.94
N PRO A 327 -3.27 -22.90 -11.25
CA PRO A 327 -3.39 -24.23 -11.84
C PRO A 327 -2.03 -24.93 -11.93
N THR A 328 -2.02 -26.24 -11.71
CA THR A 328 -0.87 -27.10 -12.02
C THR A 328 -1.26 -28.02 -13.17
N VAL A 329 -0.44 -28.06 -14.22
CA VAL A 329 -0.68 -28.89 -15.41
C VAL A 329 0.38 -29.99 -15.45
N LYS A 330 -0.06 -31.24 -15.56
CA LYS A 330 0.81 -32.41 -15.68
C LYS A 330 0.47 -33.20 -16.93
N TYR A 331 1.50 -33.73 -17.59
CA TYR A 331 1.35 -34.62 -18.73
C TYR A 331 1.66 -36.05 -18.32
N PHE A 332 0.72 -36.93 -18.64
CA PHE A 332 0.78 -38.35 -18.38
C PHE A 332 0.92 -39.11 -19.69
N GLU A 333 1.83 -40.07 -19.71
CA GLU A 333 2.03 -40.97 -20.85
C GLU A 333 2.04 -42.41 -20.33
N ARG A 334 1.11 -43.23 -20.83
CA ARG A 334 0.94 -44.64 -20.42
C ARG A 334 0.86 -44.82 -18.89
N GLY A 335 0.11 -43.95 -18.23
CA GLY A 335 -0.06 -43.95 -16.77
C GLY A 335 1.07 -43.28 -15.97
N GLU A 336 2.20 -42.91 -16.60
CA GLU A 336 3.33 -42.29 -15.90
C GLU A 336 3.23 -40.75 -15.90
N ASP A 337 3.45 -40.11 -14.74
CA ASP A 337 3.62 -38.64 -14.60
C ASP A 337 4.98 -38.23 -15.22
N LYS A 338 4.96 -37.86 -16.51
CA LYS A 338 6.17 -37.52 -17.27
C LYS A 338 6.65 -36.10 -17.00
N TYR A 339 5.75 -35.11 -17.16
CA TYR A 339 6.13 -33.70 -17.17
C TYR A 339 5.17 -32.82 -16.36
N THR A 340 5.75 -31.86 -15.62
CA THR A 340 4.99 -30.77 -15.01
C THR A 340 5.21 -29.50 -15.84
N LEU A 341 4.13 -28.85 -16.27
CA LEU A 341 4.15 -27.83 -17.32
C LEU A 341 3.63 -26.48 -16.79
N PRO A 342 4.38 -25.78 -15.91
CA PRO A 342 3.90 -24.59 -15.19
C PRO A 342 3.64 -23.37 -16.10
N HIS A 343 4.17 -23.37 -17.32
CA HIS A 343 4.04 -22.29 -18.29
C HIS A 343 2.99 -22.54 -19.37
N LEU A 344 2.42 -23.75 -19.43
CA LEU A 344 1.46 -24.14 -20.44
C LEU A 344 0.07 -23.63 -20.05
N ARG A 345 -0.35 -22.50 -20.63
CA ARG A 345 -1.61 -21.82 -20.24
C ARG A 345 -2.49 -21.33 -21.39
N SER A 346 -1.99 -21.29 -22.62
CA SER A 346 -2.73 -20.80 -23.78
C SER A 346 -3.07 -21.96 -24.72
N LYS A 347 -4.21 -21.86 -25.39
CA LYS A 347 -4.75 -22.87 -26.30
C LYS A 347 -3.70 -23.36 -27.31
N ASP A 348 -3.05 -22.44 -28.03
CA ASP A 348 -2.12 -22.80 -29.10
C ASP A 348 -0.93 -23.61 -28.58
N LYS A 349 -0.40 -23.25 -27.40
CA LYS A 349 0.72 -23.97 -26.78
C LYS A 349 0.30 -25.34 -26.27
N ILE A 350 -0.91 -25.46 -25.73
CA ILE A 350 -1.48 -26.74 -25.29
C ILE A 350 -1.58 -27.70 -26.48
N ILE A 351 -2.11 -27.21 -27.61
CA ILE A 351 -2.24 -27.98 -28.85
C ILE A 351 -0.87 -28.38 -29.38
N GLU A 352 0.07 -27.44 -29.49
CA GLU A 352 1.45 -27.69 -29.94
C GLU A 352 2.13 -28.77 -29.10
N PHE A 353 2.08 -28.64 -27.78
CA PHE A 353 2.65 -29.61 -26.86
C PHE A 353 2.00 -30.99 -26.99
N MET A 354 0.68 -31.06 -27.13
CA MET A 354 -0.03 -32.33 -27.24
C MET A 354 0.20 -33.04 -28.58
N HIS A 355 0.57 -32.32 -29.64
CA HIS A 355 0.99 -32.92 -30.90
C HIS A 355 2.43 -33.44 -30.87
N ASN A 356 3.30 -32.80 -30.10
CA ASN A 356 4.70 -33.21 -29.96
C ASN A 356 5.18 -33.05 -28.50
N PRO A 357 4.87 -34.03 -27.62
CA PRO A 357 5.19 -33.95 -26.20
C PRO A 357 6.68 -34.15 -25.96
N GLU A 358 7.43 -33.06 -25.97
CA GLU A 358 8.85 -33.04 -25.63
C GLU A 358 9.05 -32.72 -24.15
N ALA A 359 10.20 -33.18 -23.61
CA ALA A 359 10.59 -32.79 -22.27
C ALA A 359 10.63 -31.26 -22.17
N PRO A 360 10.04 -30.66 -21.11
CA PRO A 360 10.15 -29.24 -20.93
C PRO A 360 11.64 -28.88 -20.89
N PRO A 361 12.03 -27.72 -21.45
CA PRO A 361 13.41 -27.30 -21.39
C PRO A 361 13.85 -27.31 -19.93
N PRO A 362 15.08 -27.79 -19.64
CA PRO A 362 15.59 -27.80 -18.29
C PRO A 362 15.41 -26.40 -17.68
N PRO A 363 15.04 -26.29 -16.39
CA PRO A 363 14.82 -25.00 -15.77
C PRO A 363 16.00 -24.09 -16.05
N GLU A 364 15.70 -22.90 -16.58
CA GLU A 364 16.70 -21.91 -16.94
C GLU A 364 17.62 -21.70 -15.73
N ARG A 365 18.95 -21.85 -15.95
CA ARG A 365 19.92 -21.70 -14.85
C ARG A 365 19.68 -20.35 -14.20
N SER A 366 19.63 -20.34 -12.87
CA SER A 366 19.42 -19.09 -12.14
C SER A 366 20.51 -18.10 -12.54
N TRP A 367 20.19 -16.81 -12.52
CA TRP A 367 21.17 -15.79 -12.89
C TRP A 367 22.47 -15.90 -12.07
N GLU A 368 22.37 -16.35 -10.82
CA GLU A 368 23.50 -16.65 -9.93
C GLU A 368 24.40 -17.80 -10.41
N ASP A 369 23.82 -18.79 -11.10
CA ASP A 369 24.56 -19.94 -11.65
C ASP A 369 25.20 -19.61 -13.02
N GLN A 370 24.94 -18.42 -13.56
CA GLN A 370 25.51 -17.97 -14.83
C GLN A 370 26.84 -17.23 -14.59
N PRO A 371 27.88 -17.51 -15.39
CA PRO A 371 29.15 -16.79 -15.25
C PRO A 371 28.96 -15.30 -15.53
N SER A 372 29.20 -14.46 -14.53
CA SER A 372 29.13 -13.01 -14.67
C SER A 372 30.14 -12.31 -13.75
N SER A 373 30.41 -11.03 -14.03
CA SER A 373 31.20 -10.17 -13.13
C SER A 373 30.40 -9.62 -11.95
N VAL A 374 29.16 -10.08 -11.75
CA VAL A 374 28.30 -9.72 -10.61
C VAL A 374 28.60 -10.65 -9.45
N SER A 375 28.90 -10.07 -8.29
CA SER A 375 29.07 -10.83 -7.05
C SER A 375 27.70 -11.16 -6.46
N HIS A 376 27.27 -12.40 -6.55
CA HIS A 376 26.07 -12.87 -5.86
C HIS A 376 26.39 -13.06 -4.37
N LEU A 377 25.63 -12.39 -3.51
CA LEU A 377 25.84 -12.34 -2.06
C LEU A 377 24.58 -12.82 -1.33
N GLY A 378 24.79 -13.38 -0.14
CA GLY A 378 23.74 -13.76 0.80
C GLY A 378 23.98 -13.18 2.19
N LEU A 379 23.13 -13.56 3.15
CA LEU A 379 23.20 -13.04 4.52
C LEU A 379 24.59 -13.20 5.17
N GLU A 380 25.29 -14.30 4.90
CA GLU A 380 26.55 -14.64 5.55
C GLU A 380 27.77 -13.84 5.04
N ASP A 381 27.82 -13.55 3.74
CA ASP A 381 28.99 -12.93 3.10
C ASP A 381 28.77 -11.45 2.72
N PHE A 382 27.53 -10.96 2.73
CA PHE A 382 27.17 -9.60 2.33
C PHE A 382 28.06 -8.54 2.98
N ARG A 383 28.12 -8.50 4.31
CA ARG A 383 28.87 -7.46 5.04
C ARG A 383 30.37 -7.52 4.77
N GLU A 384 30.95 -8.73 4.75
CA GLU A 384 32.40 -8.90 4.57
C GLU A 384 32.85 -8.64 3.13
N ALA A 385 32.02 -8.97 2.14
CA ALA A 385 32.28 -8.63 0.75
C ALA A 385 32.28 -7.11 0.52
N LEU A 386 31.27 -6.41 1.05
CA LEU A 386 31.12 -4.96 0.82
C LEU A 386 32.18 -4.11 1.55
N LYS A 387 32.67 -4.55 2.72
CA LYS A 387 33.75 -3.85 3.46
C LYS A 387 35.05 -3.73 2.66
N LYS A 388 35.33 -4.69 1.77
CA LYS A 388 36.56 -4.72 0.95
C LYS A 388 36.50 -3.76 -0.25
N LYS A 389 35.33 -3.17 -0.51
CA LYS A 389 35.05 -2.41 -1.73
C LYS A 389 34.71 -0.97 -1.38
N LYS A 390 35.41 -0.04 -2.04
CA LYS A 390 35.18 1.38 -1.81
C LYS A 390 33.82 1.82 -2.35
N HIS A 391 33.40 1.28 -3.49
CA HIS A 391 32.05 1.49 -4.00
C HIS A 391 31.44 0.15 -4.38
N ALA A 392 30.28 -0.15 -3.83
CA ALA A 392 29.49 -1.30 -4.22
C ALA A 392 28.09 -0.84 -4.62
N LEU A 393 27.62 -1.24 -5.80
CA LEU A 393 26.22 -1.09 -6.17
C LEU A 393 25.57 -2.46 -6.07
N VAL A 394 24.59 -2.58 -5.18
CA VAL A 394 23.93 -3.84 -4.87
C VAL A 394 22.52 -3.82 -5.46
N MET A 395 22.19 -4.84 -6.25
CA MET A 395 20.84 -5.11 -6.75
C MET A 395 20.12 -6.12 -5.85
N PHE A 396 19.06 -5.69 -5.18
CA PHE A 396 18.14 -6.56 -4.45
C PHE A 396 16.97 -6.95 -5.35
N TYR A 397 16.80 -8.24 -5.62
CA TYR A 397 15.87 -8.73 -6.65
C TYR A 397 15.12 -10.00 -6.25
N ALA A 398 14.15 -10.36 -7.11
CA ALA A 398 13.47 -11.65 -7.08
C ALA A 398 13.53 -12.28 -8.49
N PRO A 399 13.78 -13.59 -8.65
CA PRO A 399 13.93 -14.23 -9.97
C PRO A 399 12.68 -14.13 -10.85
N TRP A 400 11.50 -14.08 -10.24
CA TRP A 400 10.21 -13.98 -10.93
C TRP A 400 9.80 -12.55 -11.27
N CYS A 401 10.53 -11.53 -10.82
CA CYS A 401 10.18 -10.12 -10.99
C CYS A 401 10.51 -9.63 -12.42
N PRO A 402 9.52 -9.20 -13.23
CA PRO A 402 9.77 -8.78 -14.62
C PRO A 402 10.72 -7.59 -14.74
N HIS A 403 10.58 -6.59 -13.86
CA HIS A 403 11.50 -5.44 -13.83
C HIS A 403 12.94 -5.82 -13.48
N CYS A 404 13.11 -6.89 -12.72
CA CYS A 404 14.40 -7.44 -12.35
C CYS A 404 15.02 -8.13 -13.57
N LYS A 405 14.27 -9.01 -14.24
CA LYS A 405 14.69 -9.66 -15.48
C LYS A 405 15.15 -8.66 -16.55
N ASN A 406 14.44 -7.54 -16.69
CA ASN A 406 14.82 -6.49 -17.63
C ASN A 406 16.12 -5.75 -17.25
N ALA A 407 16.40 -5.59 -15.95
CA ALA A 407 17.60 -4.88 -15.49
C ALA A 407 18.85 -5.77 -15.44
N VAL A 408 18.69 -7.08 -15.24
CA VAL A 408 19.78 -8.08 -15.17
C VAL A 408 20.81 -7.97 -16.30
N PRO A 409 20.45 -7.93 -17.60
CA PRO A 409 21.45 -7.85 -18.66
C PRO A 409 22.27 -6.56 -18.56
N HIS A 410 21.61 -5.42 -18.36
CA HIS A 410 22.28 -4.12 -18.25
C HIS A 410 23.19 -4.01 -17.02
N PHE A 411 22.74 -4.56 -15.89
CA PHE A 411 23.51 -4.58 -14.66
C PHE A 411 24.74 -5.50 -14.79
N SER A 412 24.60 -6.64 -15.46
CA SER A 412 25.68 -7.58 -15.73
C SER A 412 26.73 -6.98 -16.68
N THR A 413 26.30 -6.30 -17.75
CA THR A 413 27.21 -5.55 -18.64
C THR A 413 27.96 -4.46 -17.88
N ALA A 414 27.26 -3.71 -17.02
CA ALA A 414 27.90 -2.69 -16.20
C ALA A 414 28.93 -3.29 -15.24
N ALA A 415 28.64 -4.43 -14.62
CA ALA A 415 29.59 -5.15 -13.77
C ALA A 415 30.87 -5.55 -14.53
N GLU A 416 30.71 -6.05 -15.76
CA GLU A 416 31.83 -6.44 -16.63
C GLU A 416 32.79 -5.28 -16.92
N VAL A 417 32.26 -4.08 -17.15
CA VAL A 417 33.06 -2.86 -17.38
C VAL A 417 33.99 -2.54 -16.21
N PHE A 418 33.62 -2.91 -14.98
CA PHE A 418 34.40 -2.64 -13.77
C PHE A 418 35.07 -3.88 -13.17
N ARG A 419 35.13 -5.01 -13.90
CA ARG A 419 35.66 -6.28 -13.40
C ARG A 419 37.05 -6.17 -12.78
N ASP A 420 37.92 -5.34 -13.38
CA ASP A 420 39.32 -5.16 -12.96
C ASP A 420 39.52 -3.99 -11.97
N ASP A 421 38.48 -3.18 -11.71
CA ASP A 421 38.57 -2.10 -10.71
C ASP A 421 38.44 -2.70 -9.30
N ARG A 422 39.59 -2.84 -8.64
CA ARG A 422 39.67 -3.41 -7.27
C ARG A 422 38.81 -2.65 -6.25
N LYS A 423 38.50 -1.37 -6.48
CA LYS A 423 37.72 -0.50 -5.58
C LYS A 423 36.23 -0.58 -5.83
N ILE A 424 35.80 -1.09 -6.98
CA ILE A 424 34.38 -1.22 -7.35
C ILE A 424 33.92 -2.68 -7.27
N VAL A 425 32.64 -2.87 -6.96
CA VAL A 425 31.93 -4.13 -7.21
C VAL A 425 30.48 -3.85 -7.58
N TYR A 426 29.94 -4.70 -8.46
CA TYR A 426 28.51 -4.86 -8.66
C TYR A 426 28.10 -6.16 -7.97
N ALA A 427 27.12 -6.08 -7.08
CA ALA A 427 26.66 -7.24 -6.33
C ALA A 427 25.16 -7.41 -6.48
N ALA A 428 24.67 -8.64 -6.26
CA ALA A 428 23.26 -8.96 -6.33
C ALA A 428 22.85 -9.86 -5.16
N VAL A 429 21.65 -9.64 -4.64
CA VAL A 429 21.05 -10.44 -3.56
C VAL A 429 19.67 -10.89 -4.00
N ASP A 430 19.48 -12.21 -4.10
CA ASP A 430 18.16 -12.81 -4.29
C ASP A 430 17.40 -12.80 -2.95
N CYS A 431 16.43 -11.91 -2.83
CA CYS A 431 15.62 -11.73 -1.62
C CYS A 431 14.61 -12.86 -1.36
N THR A 432 14.46 -13.79 -2.31
CA THR A 432 13.54 -14.92 -2.21
C THR A 432 14.23 -16.21 -1.77
N ARG A 433 15.57 -16.19 -1.67
CA ARG A 433 16.38 -17.37 -1.37
C ARG A 433 16.71 -17.47 0.12
N GLY A 434 16.29 -18.57 0.75
CA GLY A 434 16.71 -18.95 2.11
C GLY A 434 16.56 -17.80 3.13
N GLN A 435 17.65 -17.45 3.83
CA GLN A 435 17.66 -16.41 4.86
C GLN A 435 17.83 -14.98 4.30
N ASN A 436 17.98 -14.81 2.98
CA ASN A 436 18.16 -13.48 2.37
C ASN A 436 16.92 -12.58 2.50
N GLN A 437 15.75 -13.16 2.73
CA GLN A 437 14.53 -12.37 2.99
C GLN A 437 14.71 -11.44 4.20
N GLU A 438 15.40 -11.90 5.23
CA GLU A 438 15.70 -11.10 6.42
C GLU A 438 16.75 -10.03 6.12
N LEU A 439 17.80 -10.36 5.34
CA LEU A 439 18.77 -9.38 4.86
C LEU A 439 18.07 -8.24 4.09
N CYS A 440 17.20 -8.57 3.13
CA CYS A 440 16.50 -7.56 2.34
C CYS A 440 15.57 -6.69 3.18
N LYS A 441 14.95 -7.26 4.22
CA LYS A 441 14.15 -6.51 5.19
C LYS A 441 15.03 -5.55 6.01
N GLN A 442 16.19 -5.99 6.48
CA GLN A 442 17.15 -5.15 7.23
C GLN A 442 17.69 -4.01 6.38
N GLU A 443 17.92 -4.25 5.09
CA GLU A 443 18.38 -3.25 4.13
C GLU A 443 17.25 -2.33 3.60
N GLY A 444 16.02 -2.46 4.13
CA GLY A 444 14.90 -1.59 3.81
C GLY A 444 14.41 -1.72 2.37
N VAL A 445 14.42 -2.94 1.83
CA VAL A 445 13.94 -3.26 0.48
C VAL A 445 12.41 -3.45 0.52
N GLU A 446 11.69 -2.48 -0.02
CA GLU A 446 10.22 -2.48 -0.07
C GLU A 446 9.65 -2.98 -1.42
N GLY A 447 10.50 -3.14 -2.43
CA GLY A 447 10.12 -3.56 -3.77
C GLY A 447 11.32 -3.92 -4.63
N TYR A 448 11.06 -4.60 -5.74
CA TYR A 448 12.10 -5.15 -6.62
C TYR A 448 12.03 -4.57 -8.05
N PRO A 449 13.18 -4.34 -8.71
CA PRO A 449 14.51 -4.31 -8.11
C PRO A 449 14.75 -3.02 -7.32
N THR A 450 15.51 -3.12 -6.23
CA THR A 450 16.06 -1.97 -5.49
C THR A 450 17.57 -1.97 -5.66
N PHE A 451 18.14 -0.79 -5.92
CA PHE A 451 19.58 -0.62 -6.08
C PHE A 451 20.11 0.29 -4.98
N ASN A 452 21.05 -0.22 -4.18
CA ASN A 452 21.66 0.55 -3.09
C ASN A 452 23.17 0.70 -3.32
N HIS A 453 23.68 1.90 -3.12
CA HIS A 453 25.11 2.20 -3.13
C HIS A 453 25.69 2.12 -1.71
N TYR A 454 26.78 1.37 -1.57
CA TYR A 454 27.55 1.25 -0.34
C TYR A 454 28.98 1.74 -0.53
N ASN A 455 29.55 2.31 0.53
CA ASN A 455 30.95 2.70 0.62
C ASN A 455 31.61 1.99 1.81
N TYR A 456 32.54 1.07 1.54
CA TYR A 456 33.16 0.20 2.54
C TYR A 456 32.13 -0.46 3.48
N GLY A 457 31.08 -1.04 2.88
CA GLY A 457 30.00 -1.71 3.61
C GLY A 457 28.99 -0.80 4.30
N LYS A 458 29.17 0.52 4.29
CA LYS A 458 28.18 1.47 4.82
C LYS A 458 27.23 1.92 3.72
N PHE A 459 25.93 1.82 3.97
CA PHE A 459 24.91 2.37 3.08
C PHE A 459 25.13 3.87 2.89
N VAL A 460 25.08 4.33 1.63
CA VAL A 460 25.24 5.74 1.27
C VAL A 460 23.93 6.29 0.70
N GLU A 461 23.45 5.71 -0.40
CA GLU A 461 22.26 6.20 -1.08
C GLU A 461 21.54 5.10 -1.87
N LYS A 462 20.23 5.29 -2.08
CA LYS A 462 19.47 4.49 -3.05
C LYS A 462 19.75 5.02 -4.46
N TYR A 463 20.10 4.14 -5.38
CA TYR A 463 20.26 4.49 -6.79
C TYR A 463 18.89 4.56 -7.46
N ASN A 464 18.49 5.78 -7.83
CA ASN A 464 17.23 6.08 -8.52
C ASN A 464 17.44 6.51 -9.98
N GLY A 465 18.64 6.30 -10.53
CA GLY A 465 18.97 6.66 -11.90
C GLY A 465 18.40 5.68 -12.94
N ASP A 466 18.77 5.92 -14.20
CA ASP A 466 18.38 5.07 -15.32
C ASP A 466 18.85 3.61 -15.14
N ARG A 467 17.97 2.65 -15.39
CA ARG A 467 18.25 1.21 -15.17
C ARG A 467 18.83 0.51 -16.41
N GLY A 468 19.33 1.29 -17.37
CA GLY A 468 20.11 0.83 -18.50
C GLY A 468 21.62 0.83 -18.21
N GLU A 469 22.39 0.31 -19.17
CA GLU A 469 23.85 0.19 -19.05
C GLU A 469 24.53 1.53 -18.81
N THR A 470 24.12 2.54 -19.56
CA THR A 470 24.67 3.90 -19.47
C THR A 470 24.41 4.52 -18.10
N GLY A 471 23.22 4.30 -17.52
CA GLY A 471 22.85 4.77 -16.19
C GLY A 471 23.74 4.17 -15.10
N PHE A 472 23.90 2.84 -15.10
CA PHE A 472 24.72 2.16 -14.11
C PHE A 472 26.21 2.49 -14.24
N ILE A 473 26.74 2.49 -15.46
CA ILE A 473 28.15 2.80 -15.72
C ILE A 473 28.45 4.25 -15.38
N GLY A 474 27.59 5.18 -15.81
CA GLY A 474 27.73 6.61 -15.56
C GLY A 474 27.77 6.93 -14.07
N PHE A 475 26.90 6.29 -13.28
CA PHE A 475 26.88 6.44 -11.84
C PHE A 475 28.21 6.05 -11.19
N MET A 476 28.73 4.85 -11.49
CA MET A 476 30.01 4.41 -10.94
C MET A 476 31.20 5.25 -11.40
N ARG A 477 31.22 5.68 -12.68
CA ARG A 477 32.25 6.61 -13.18
C ARG A 477 32.24 7.93 -12.42
N SER A 478 31.05 8.48 -12.14
CA SER A 478 30.92 9.74 -11.38
C SER A 478 31.49 9.63 -9.96
N LEU A 479 31.30 8.48 -9.30
CA LEU A 479 31.87 8.20 -7.98
C LEU A 479 33.40 8.14 -8.04
N ARG A 480 33.96 7.49 -9.07
CA ARG A 480 35.42 7.42 -9.28
C ARG A 480 36.05 8.77 -9.63
N GLY A 481 35.34 9.63 -10.36
CA GLY A 481 35.80 11.00 -10.62
C GLY A 481 35.92 11.81 -9.34
N ARG A 482 34.86 11.84 -8.52
CA ARG A 482 34.86 12.52 -7.21
C ARG A 482 35.96 12.01 -6.27
N ASP A 483 36.26 10.73 -6.34
CA ASP A 483 37.35 10.11 -5.60
C ASP A 483 38.73 10.64 -6.00
N GLN A 484 38.97 10.81 -7.29
CA GLN A 484 40.24 11.32 -7.81
C GLN A 484 40.42 12.79 -7.45
N GLU A 485 39.38 13.62 -7.60
CA GLU A 485 39.40 15.04 -7.21
C GLU A 485 39.75 15.23 -5.73
N LYS A 486 39.17 14.41 -4.83
CA LYS A 486 39.49 14.46 -3.39
C LYS A 486 40.95 14.12 -3.10
N VAL A 487 41.53 13.19 -3.87
CA VAL A 487 42.95 12.83 -3.72
C VAL A 487 43.86 13.95 -4.22
N VAL A 488 43.50 14.62 -5.31
CA VAL A 488 44.25 15.77 -5.85
C VAL A 488 44.23 16.93 -4.86
N LYS A 489 43.06 17.36 -4.39
CA LYS A 489 42.94 18.45 -3.40
C LYS A 489 43.74 18.18 -2.13
N ARG A 490 43.67 16.96 -1.61
CA ARG A 490 44.44 16.59 -0.40
C ARG A 490 45.94 16.58 -0.61
N LYS A 491 46.42 16.36 -1.85
CA LYS A 491 47.84 16.49 -2.20
C LYS A 491 48.28 17.94 -2.39
N GLU A 492 47.37 18.83 -2.77
CA GLU A 492 47.64 20.27 -2.89
C GLU A 492 47.64 20.97 -1.51
N GLU A 493 46.91 20.42 -0.54
CA GLU A 493 46.83 20.92 0.84
C GLU A 493 47.99 20.43 1.76
N LEU A 494 48.72 19.38 1.34
CA LEU A 494 49.87 18.79 2.04
C LEU A 494 51.18 19.31 1.44
#